data_AF-A0A973UKR2-F1
#
_entry.id   AF-A0A973UKR2-F1
#
_cell.length_a   1.000
_cell.length_b   1.000
_cell.length_c   1.000
_cell.angle_alpha   90.00
_cell.angle_beta   90.00
_cell.angle_gamma   90.00
#
_symmetry.space_group_name_H-M   'P 1'
#
loop_
_entity.id
_entity.type
_entity.pdbx_description
1 polymer ?
#
loop_
_entity_poly.entity_id
_entity_poly.type
_entity_poly.pdbx_seq_one_letter_code
_entity_poly.pdbx_strand_id
1 'polypeptide(L)'
;DNRTCALRVVGHGRSMRFENRLPGGDVNPHLAVAGLVAAGLYGIEQKLELPEPCPGNAYAADFEHVPTTLREAAELWENSPIAKAAFGDEVVAHYRNMARVELDAYDAAVTDWELRRSFERM
;
A
#
# COMPACT_ATOMS: atom_id res chain seq x y z
N ASP A 1 -1.37 20.78 -7.77
CA ASP A 1 -0.32 19.96 -7.15
C ASP A 1 -0.70 19.70 -5.70
N ASN A 2 -1.37 18.58 -5.42
CA ASN A 2 -1.79 18.22 -4.06
C ASN A 2 -0.80 17.18 -3.49
N ARG A 3 -0.05 17.57 -2.46
CA ARG A 3 0.97 16.70 -1.82
C ARG A 3 0.45 15.82 -0.70
N THR A 4 -0.85 15.75 -0.54
CA THR A 4 -1.49 14.89 0.48
C THR A 4 -2.12 13.64 -0.13
N CYS A 5 -2.24 13.59 -1.47
CA CYS A 5 -2.67 12.38 -2.18
C CYS A 5 -1.54 11.36 -2.33
N ALA A 6 -1.93 10.08 -2.29
CA ALA A 6 -1.09 8.92 -2.59
C ALA A 6 -0.67 8.87 -4.07
N LEU A 7 -1.62 9.09 -4.98
CA LEU A 7 -1.39 9.20 -6.43
C LEU A 7 -1.60 10.64 -6.87
N ARG A 8 -0.75 11.13 -7.78
CA ARG A 8 -0.91 12.46 -8.38
C ARG A 8 -0.51 12.48 -9.85
N VAL A 9 -1.09 13.41 -10.62
CA VAL A 9 -0.64 13.71 -11.98
C VAL A 9 0.39 14.84 -11.92
N VAL A 10 1.54 14.64 -12.58
CA VAL A 10 2.66 15.58 -12.61
C VAL A 10 3.22 15.75 -14.01
N GLY A 11 3.86 16.89 -14.26
CA GLY A 11 4.44 17.22 -15.56
C GLY A 11 3.43 17.80 -16.55
N HIS A 12 3.93 18.13 -17.72
CA HIS A 12 3.15 18.80 -18.78
C HIS A 12 3.57 18.25 -20.15
N GLY A 13 2.66 18.30 -21.13
CA GLY A 13 2.90 17.81 -22.48
C GLY A 13 3.47 16.38 -22.49
N ARG A 14 4.63 16.19 -23.11
CA ARG A 14 5.29 14.87 -23.23
C ARG A 14 5.85 14.30 -21.91
N SER A 15 5.92 15.09 -20.85
CA SER A 15 6.40 14.67 -19.53
C SER A 15 5.27 14.33 -18.55
N MET A 16 4.02 14.39 -19.02
CA MET A 16 2.85 14.06 -18.23
C MET A 16 2.90 12.59 -17.80
N ARG A 17 2.79 12.37 -16.49
CA ARG A 17 2.84 11.06 -15.86
C ARG A 17 2.07 11.12 -14.54
N PHE A 18 1.80 9.97 -13.96
CA PHE A 18 1.40 9.92 -12.56
C PHE A 18 2.59 9.56 -11.66
N GLU A 19 2.53 9.98 -10.41
CA GLU A 19 3.50 9.67 -9.36
C GLU A 19 2.75 8.93 -8.24
N ASN A 20 3.24 7.73 -7.89
CA ASN A 20 2.79 6.98 -6.72
C ASN A 20 3.74 7.23 -5.55
N ARG A 21 3.21 7.72 -4.44
CA ARG A 21 3.97 8.17 -3.27
C ARG A 21 3.85 7.25 -2.06
N LEU A 22 3.15 6.12 -2.22
CA LEU A 22 2.97 5.14 -1.15
C LEU A 22 4.22 4.30 -0.87
N PRO A 23 4.97 3.81 -1.86
CA PRO A 23 6.09 2.92 -1.58
C PRO A 23 7.18 3.62 -0.75
N GLY A 24 7.55 3.01 0.37
CA GLY A 24 8.69 3.42 1.21
C GLY A 24 10.03 2.98 0.61
N GLY A 25 11.13 3.31 1.31
CA GLY A 25 12.49 2.91 0.89
C GLY A 25 12.82 1.43 1.12
N ASP A 26 11.94 0.72 1.82
CA ASP A 26 12.04 -0.67 2.26
C ASP A 26 11.37 -1.67 1.30
N VAL A 27 10.66 -1.18 0.28
CA VAL A 27 9.94 -2.04 -0.67
C VAL A 27 10.91 -2.81 -1.59
N ASN A 28 10.48 -3.99 -2.04
CA ASN A 28 11.09 -4.61 -3.22
C ASN A 28 10.73 -3.77 -4.46
N PRO A 29 11.69 -3.10 -5.13
CA PRO A 29 11.39 -2.18 -6.22
C PRO A 29 10.76 -2.89 -7.42
N HIS A 30 11.11 -4.15 -7.66
CA HIS A 30 10.53 -4.93 -8.76
C HIS A 30 9.06 -5.24 -8.50
N LEU A 31 8.72 -5.69 -7.28
CA LEU A 31 7.34 -6.00 -6.92
C LEU A 31 6.49 -4.73 -6.90
N ALA A 32 7.02 -3.61 -6.38
CA ALA A 32 6.30 -2.35 -6.33
C ALA A 32 5.94 -1.83 -7.74
N VAL A 33 6.90 -1.85 -8.67
CA VAL A 33 6.66 -1.43 -10.06
C VAL A 33 5.72 -2.41 -10.76
N ALA A 34 5.90 -3.72 -10.59
CA ALA A 34 5.01 -4.72 -11.18
C ALA A 34 3.58 -4.58 -10.67
N GLY A 35 3.38 -4.32 -9.37
CA GLY A 35 2.05 -4.12 -8.78
C GLY A 35 1.36 -2.87 -9.32
N LEU A 36 2.12 -1.79 -9.53
CA LEU A 36 1.60 -0.57 -10.11
C LEU A 36 1.17 -0.75 -11.57
N VAL A 37 1.98 -1.46 -12.37
CA VAL A 37 1.64 -1.78 -13.77
C VAL A 37 0.43 -2.70 -13.82
N ALA A 38 0.38 -3.75 -13.00
CA ALA A 38 -0.74 -4.67 -12.94
C ALA A 38 -2.06 -3.98 -12.57
N ALA A 39 -2.06 -3.12 -11.55
CA ALA A 39 -3.24 -2.35 -11.16
C ALA A 39 -3.70 -1.40 -12.27
N GLY A 40 -2.76 -0.72 -12.94
CA GLY A 40 -3.07 0.19 -14.05
C GLY A 40 -3.66 -0.54 -15.26
N LEU A 41 -3.08 -1.67 -15.66
CA LEU A 41 -3.60 -2.51 -16.74
C LEU A 41 -4.98 -3.04 -16.41
N TYR A 42 -5.18 -3.56 -15.19
CA TYR A 42 -6.48 -4.04 -14.73
C TYR A 42 -7.56 -2.95 -14.83
N GLY A 43 -7.26 -1.72 -14.37
CA GLY A 43 -8.18 -0.60 -14.48
C GLY A 43 -8.56 -0.25 -15.93
N ILE A 44 -7.59 -0.28 -16.85
CA ILE A 44 -7.82 -0.02 -18.28
C ILE A 44 -8.67 -1.13 -18.91
N GLU A 45 -8.32 -2.39 -18.67
CA GLU A 45 -8.98 -3.56 -19.26
C GLU A 45 -10.43 -3.68 -18.78
N GLN A 46 -10.66 -3.46 -17.49
CA GLN A 46 -12.00 -3.49 -16.89
C GLN A 46 -12.76 -2.17 -17.04
N LYS A 47 -12.15 -1.15 -17.65
CA LYS A 47 -12.73 0.19 -17.84
C LYS A 47 -13.30 0.78 -16.55
N LEU A 48 -12.54 0.67 -15.46
CA LEU A 48 -12.96 1.20 -14.16
C LEU A 48 -13.11 2.72 -14.25
N GLU A 49 -14.17 3.23 -13.60
CA GLU A 49 -14.40 4.66 -13.51
C GLU A 49 -13.35 5.29 -12.58
N LEU A 50 -12.67 6.33 -13.09
CA LEU A 50 -11.74 7.10 -12.28
C LEU A 50 -12.54 8.14 -11.48
N PRO A 51 -12.49 8.11 -10.14
CA PRO A 51 -13.21 9.08 -9.32
C PRO A 51 -12.69 10.51 -9.56
N GLU A 52 -13.52 11.48 -9.22
CA GLU A 52 -13.15 12.89 -9.30
C GLU A 52 -11.88 13.18 -8.48
N PRO A 53 -10.96 14.02 -8.99
CA PRO A 53 -9.74 14.35 -8.27
C PRO A 53 -10.03 15.00 -6.92
N CYS A 54 -9.31 14.58 -5.87
CA CYS A 54 -9.42 15.18 -4.55
C CYS A 54 -9.11 16.70 -4.60
N PRO A 55 -10.09 17.56 -4.26
CA PRO A 55 -9.85 18.99 -4.16
C PRO A 55 -9.13 19.32 -2.84
N GLY A 56 -8.13 20.18 -2.88
CA GLY A 56 -7.53 20.74 -1.66
C GLY A 56 -6.65 19.76 -0.88
N ASN A 57 -7.02 19.41 0.35
CA ASN A 57 -6.22 18.63 1.29
C ASN A 57 -6.88 17.27 1.56
N ALA A 58 -6.23 16.18 1.16
CA ALA A 58 -6.70 14.81 1.31
C ALA A 58 -6.78 14.36 2.78
N TYR A 59 -6.01 14.96 3.69
CA TYR A 59 -6.11 14.63 5.12
C TYR A 59 -7.41 15.08 5.78
N ALA A 60 -8.12 16.03 5.16
CA ALA A 60 -9.39 16.56 5.65
C ALA A 60 -10.60 16.04 4.86
N ALA A 61 -10.37 15.13 3.92
CA ALA A 61 -11.38 14.58 3.04
C ALA A 61 -11.69 13.12 3.41
N ASP A 62 -12.92 12.69 3.12
CA ASP A 62 -13.43 11.36 3.43
C ASP A 62 -13.21 10.44 2.21
N PHE A 63 -11.95 10.04 2.01
CA PHE A 63 -11.55 9.09 0.96
C PHE A 63 -11.15 7.76 1.57
N GLU A 64 -11.23 6.69 0.78
CA GLU A 64 -10.68 5.40 1.17
C GLU A 64 -9.17 5.51 1.41
N HIS A 65 -8.71 4.95 2.52
CA HIS A 65 -7.31 4.96 2.92
C HIS A 65 -6.66 3.62 2.58
N VAL A 66 -5.37 3.68 2.27
CA VAL A 66 -4.54 2.48 2.21
C VAL A 66 -4.44 1.83 3.58
N PRO A 67 -4.19 0.51 3.65
CA PRO A 67 -3.97 -0.17 4.92
C PRO A 67 -2.86 0.49 5.73
N THR A 68 -3.07 0.62 7.02
CA THR A 68 -2.13 1.33 7.93
C THR A 68 -1.22 0.37 8.69
N THR A 69 -1.46 -0.93 8.57
CA THR A 69 -0.67 -1.98 9.21
C THR A 69 -0.27 -3.03 8.19
N LEU A 70 0.87 -3.69 8.43
CA LEU A 70 1.29 -4.84 7.62
C LEU A 70 0.26 -5.97 7.68
N ARG A 71 -0.43 -6.13 8.81
CA ARG A 71 -1.47 -7.16 9.01
C ARG A 71 -2.64 -6.97 8.05
N GLU A 72 -3.20 -5.75 7.99
CA GLU A 72 -4.29 -5.39 7.09
C GLU A 72 -3.85 -5.48 5.62
N ALA A 73 -2.66 -4.97 5.29
CA ALA A 73 -2.12 -5.06 3.94
C ALA A 73 -1.92 -6.51 3.47
N ALA A 74 -1.44 -7.39 4.35
CA ALA A 74 -1.26 -8.80 4.06
C ALA A 74 -2.59 -9.55 3.88
N GLU A 75 -3.65 -9.16 4.60
CA GLU A 75 -5.00 -9.69 4.44
C GLU A 75 -5.61 -9.30 3.10
N LEU A 76 -5.53 -8.01 2.75
CA LEU A 76 -5.99 -7.52 1.45
C LEU A 76 -5.22 -8.17 0.29
N TRP A 77 -3.91 -8.34 0.43
CA TRP A 77 -3.07 -8.99 -0.57
C TRP A 77 -3.46 -10.45 -0.82
N GLU A 78 -3.60 -11.25 0.25
CA GLU A 78 -3.96 -12.67 0.14
C GLU A 78 -5.33 -12.88 -0.51
N ASN A 79 -6.28 -11.99 -0.22
CA ASN A 79 -7.65 -12.07 -0.72
C ASN A 79 -7.87 -11.33 -2.05
N SER A 80 -6.86 -10.66 -2.59
CA SER A 80 -6.99 -9.87 -3.81
C SER A 80 -7.05 -10.78 -5.05
N PRO A 81 -8.18 -10.80 -5.79
CA PRO A 81 -8.25 -11.51 -7.07
C PRO A 81 -7.32 -10.88 -8.12
N ILE A 82 -7.10 -9.56 -8.02
CA ILE A 82 -6.20 -8.82 -8.92
C ILE A 82 -4.76 -9.26 -8.69
N ALA A 83 -4.32 -9.36 -7.42
CA ALA A 83 -2.97 -9.82 -7.10
C ALA A 83 -2.73 -11.25 -7.58
N LYS A 84 -3.71 -12.15 -7.37
CA LYS A 84 -3.63 -13.54 -7.85
C LYS A 84 -3.56 -13.63 -9.37
N ALA A 85 -4.38 -12.86 -10.08
CA ALA A 85 -4.33 -12.81 -11.54
C ALA A 85 -3.00 -12.25 -12.07
N ALA A 86 -2.42 -11.26 -11.40
CA ALA A 86 -1.19 -10.61 -11.83
C ALA A 86 0.09 -11.38 -11.50
N PHE A 87 0.14 -12.02 -10.33
CA PHE A 87 1.36 -12.63 -9.78
C PHE A 87 1.31 -14.15 -9.64
N GLY A 88 0.12 -14.74 -9.69
CA GLY A 88 -0.11 -16.15 -9.41
C GLY A 88 -0.21 -16.46 -7.91
N ASP A 89 -0.91 -17.55 -7.60
CA ASP A 89 -1.22 -17.93 -6.21
C ASP A 89 0.04 -18.19 -5.36
N GLU A 90 1.08 -18.80 -5.94
CA GLU A 90 2.33 -19.10 -5.22
C GLU A 90 3.06 -17.84 -4.77
N VAL A 91 3.13 -16.81 -5.63
CA VAL A 91 3.77 -15.53 -5.28
C VAL A 91 2.95 -14.81 -4.22
N VAL A 92 1.62 -14.79 -4.38
CA VAL A 92 0.74 -14.17 -3.39
C VAL A 92 0.91 -14.83 -2.02
N ALA A 93 0.87 -16.16 -1.98
CA ALA A 93 1.05 -16.95 -0.76
C ALA A 93 2.45 -16.75 -0.14
N HIS A 94 3.51 -16.68 -0.95
CA HIS A 94 4.86 -16.46 -0.47
C HIS A 94 5.00 -15.12 0.28
N TYR A 95 4.53 -14.03 -0.31
CA TYR A 95 4.59 -12.71 0.32
C TYR A 95 3.66 -12.59 1.53
N ARG A 96 2.49 -13.26 1.53
CA ARG A 96 1.66 -13.36 2.73
C ARG A 96 2.39 -14.09 3.85
N ASN A 97 3.05 -15.21 3.55
CA ASN A 97 3.80 -15.95 4.55
C ASN A 97 4.96 -15.12 5.12
N MET A 98 5.68 -14.36 4.28
CA MET A 98 6.71 -13.44 4.73
C MET A 98 6.15 -12.40 5.72
N ALA A 99 5.04 -11.75 5.38
CA ALA A 99 4.39 -10.80 6.27
C ALA A 99 3.93 -11.44 7.60
N ARG A 100 3.42 -12.67 7.55
CA ARG A 100 3.03 -13.42 8.76
C ARG A 100 4.23 -13.68 9.67
N VAL A 101 5.36 -14.13 9.12
CA VAL A 101 6.57 -14.39 9.93
C VAL A 101 7.07 -13.12 10.61
N GLU A 102 7.06 -11.99 9.91
CA GLU A 102 7.43 -10.70 10.49
C GLU A 102 6.48 -10.28 11.62
N LEU A 103 5.16 -10.42 11.40
CA LEU A 103 4.14 -10.11 12.40
C LEU A 103 4.23 -11.01 13.63
N ASP A 104 4.44 -12.32 13.44
CA ASP A 104 4.61 -13.29 14.52
C ASP A 104 5.82 -12.93 15.39
N ALA A 105 6.93 -12.47 14.77
CA ALA A 105 8.12 -12.00 15.48
C ALA A 105 7.87 -10.68 16.22
N TYR A 106 7.18 -9.72 15.58
CA TYR A 106 6.84 -8.44 16.20
C TYR A 106 5.91 -8.61 17.41
N ASP A 107 4.86 -9.43 17.27
CA ASP A 107 3.87 -9.67 18.33
C ASP A 107 4.46 -10.39 19.56
N ALA A 108 5.56 -11.13 19.38
CA ALA A 108 6.26 -11.81 20.46
C ALA A 108 7.25 -10.91 21.21
N ALA A 109 7.57 -9.73 20.67
CA ALA A 109 8.53 -8.80 21.26
C ALA A 109 7.85 -7.87 22.28
N VAL A 110 8.55 -7.59 23.38
CA VAL A 110 8.20 -6.48 24.28
C VAL A 110 9.02 -5.26 23.87
N THR A 111 8.35 -4.21 23.42
CA THR A 111 8.98 -3.00 22.90
C THR A 111 9.43 -2.06 24.03
N ASP A 112 10.45 -1.24 23.76
CA ASP A 112 10.88 -0.18 24.68
C ASP A 112 9.75 0.77 25.07
N TRP A 113 8.80 1.03 24.15
CA TRP A 113 7.64 1.87 24.44
C TRP A 113 6.74 1.23 25.51
N GLU A 114 6.49 -0.08 25.40
CA GLU A 114 5.69 -0.82 26.37
C GLU A 114 6.37 -0.89 27.73
N LEU A 115 7.70 -1.09 27.75
CA LEU A 115 8.49 -1.04 28.99
C LEU A 115 8.36 0.32 29.67
N ARG A 116 8.67 1.42 28.97
CA ARG A 116 8.61 2.79 29.54
C ARG A 116 7.20 3.13 30.04
N ARG A 117 6.18 2.89 29.22
CA ARG A 117 4.78 3.21 29.58
C ARG A 117 4.29 2.40 30.78
N SER A 118 4.71 1.15 30.91
CA SER A 118 4.22 0.25 31.96
C SER A 118 4.98 0.41 33.27
N PHE A 119 6.30 0.70 33.22
CA PHE A 119 7.13 0.90 34.41
C PHE A 119 7.03 2.31 35.01
N GLU A 120 6.75 3.37 34.24
CA GLU A 120 6.53 4.72 34.77
C GLU A 120 5.16 4.91 35.46
N ARG A 121 4.29 3.89 35.41
CA ARG A 121 2.94 3.92 36.00
C ARG A 121 2.76 2.96 37.19
N MET A 122 3.82 2.28 37.62
CA MET A 122 3.89 1.60 38.93
C MET A 122 4.52 2.52 39.96
#